data_AF-A0A3B4H8U7-F1
#
_entry.id   AF-A0A3B4H8U7-F1
#
_cell.length_a   1.000
_cell.length_b   1.000
_cell.length_c   1.000
_cell.angle_alpha   90.00
_cell.angle_beta   90.00
_cell.angle_gamma   90.00
#
_symmetry.space_group_name_H-M   'P 1'
#
loop_
_entity.id
_entity.type
_entity.pdbx_description
1 polymer ?
#
loop_
_entity_poly.entity_id
_entity_poly.type
_entity_poly.pdbx_seq_one_letter_code
_entity_poly.pdbx_strand_id
1 'polypeptide(L)'
;LTQTQSPGSSEQRRLLPPFSLVSCCFSIDGPNQVKALFISVSSSSVSLQLFHVAYVLIKFANSPRPDLWVLERSVDFGQTYQPWQYFASSKRDCIERFGQSTIERISHDDDIVCTIEYSRIVPLENGEIVVSLVNGRPGAMNFSYSPVLREFTKATNIRLRFLRTNTLLGHLMGKALRDPTVTRRYYYSIKDISIGGRCVCNGHAEACNDNNPQNENTHGHRCVCHHTCGVSCDQCCPGYHQLAWKPATTYSANECEPCNCHRHSFDCYYDPEVDERRASLDIHGHYRGGGVCLNCQHHTTGVNCERCVPTYYRSPDHAIDSPLACSPCDCDVEFTDGTCEDLTGRCFCKPNYTGENCDSCAAGFTGFPECYRDRSSPSRCVSAVFAVCGCSSLGSLPEGCDAAGRCLCRPEFQGPRCEQCRSGFHSYPDCKGERTWHTWKH
;
A
#
# COMPACT_ATOMS: atom_id res chain seq x y z
N LEU A 1 39.31 -11.20 -29.75
CA LEU A 1 39.96 -9.87 -29.85
C LEU A 1 38.87 -8.87 -30.19
N THR A 2 38.15 -8.37 -29.17
CA THR A 2 38.35 -7.03 -28.55
C THR A 2 37.79 -5.93 -29.46
N GLN A 3 36.91 -5.00 -29.08
CA GLN A 3 36.60 -4.42 -27.77
C GLN A 3 35.30 -3.59 -27.87
N THR A 4 34.46 -3.70 -26.83
CA THR A 4 33.73 -2.67 -26.07
C THR A 4 33.54 -1.24 -26.62
N GLN A 5 32.29 -0.73 -26.60
CA GLN A 5 31.98 0.65 -26.18
C GLN A 5 30.67 0.70 -25.37
N SER A 6 30.73 1.36 -24.22
CA SER A 6 29.68 1.64 -23.22
C SER A 6 28.53 2.52 -23.74
N PRO A 7 27.30 2.43 -23.20
CA PRO A 7 26.25 3.40 -23.50
C PRO A 7 26.44 4.65 -22.65
N GLY A 8 26.89 5.72 -23.31
CA GLY A 8 26.86 7.08 -22.78
C GLY A 8 25.46 7.68 -22.89
N SER A 9 25.07 8.38 -21.83
CA SER A 9 23.88 9.21 -21.67
C SER A 9 23.46 10.01 -22.92
N SER A 10 22.24 9.77 -23.39
CA SER A 10 21.45 10.78 -24.10
C SER A 10 20.03 10.78 -23.57
N GLU A 11 19.78 11.72 -22.66
CA GLU A 11 18.48 12.07 -22.12
C GLU A 11 17.65 12.75 -23.23
N GLN A 12 17.16 11.95 -24.17
CA GLN A 12 16.18 12.41 -25.16
C GLN A 12 14.81 12.43 -24.50
N ARG A 13 14.39 13.62 -24.06
CA ARG A 13 12.99 13.93 -23.72
C ARG A 13 12.11 13.62 -24.93
N ARG A 14 11.68 12.37 -25.05
CA ARG A 14 10.57 11.99 -25.93
C ARG A 14 9.30 12.46 -25.23
N LEU A 15 8.89 13.68 -25.54
CA LEU A 15 7.50 14.08 -25.40
C LEU A 15 6.71 13.14 -26.32
N LEU A 16 6.00 12.18 -25.72
CA LEU A 16 5.08 11.29 -26.43
C LEU A 16 4.07 12.16 -27.22
N PRO A 17 3.65 11.74 -28.43
CA PRO A 17 2.67 12.49 -29.20
C PRO A 17 1.36 12.58 -28.41
N PRO A 18 0.60 13.68 -28.51
CA PRO A 18 -0.69 13.81 -27.85
C PRO A 18 -1.62 12.72 -28.39
N PHE A 19 -2.08 11.83 -27.51
CA PHE A 19 -3.19 10.93 -27.83
C PHE A 19 -4.42 11.79 -28.13
N SER A 20 -4.74 11.99 -29.41
CA SER A 20 -5.94 12.71 -29.83
C SER A 20 -7.14 11.78 -29.67
N LEU A 21 -7.69 11.73 -28.46
CA LEU A 21 -8.70 10.72 -28.12
C LEU A 21 -10.06 10.90 -28.80
N VAL A 22 -10.41 12.08 -29.37
CA VAL A 22 -11.70 12.24 -30.05
C VAL A 22 -11.63 13.32 -31.15
N SER A 23 -11.47 12.92 -32.40
CA SER A 23 -11.83 13.78 -33.54
C SER A 23 -13.29 13.48 -33.93
N CYS A 24 -14.23 14.17 -33.30
CA CYS A 24 -15.64 14.08 -33.66
C CYS A 24 -16.19 15.47 -33.94
N CYS A 25 -16.68 15.68 -35.17
CA CYS A 25 -17.55 16.81 -35.47
C CYS A 25 -18.90 16.58 -34.79
N PHE A 26 -19.16 17.27 -33.69
CA PHE A 26 -20.47 17.30 -33.05
C PHE A 26 -21.16 18.62 -33.37
N SER A 27 -22.30 18.56 -34.06
CA SER A 27 -23.26 19.66 -34.11
C SER A 27 -24.37 19.36 -33.11
N ILE A 28 -24.44 20.10 -32.02
CA ILE A 28 -25.48 19.91 -31.00
C ILE A 28 -26.61 20.88 -31.28
N ASP A 29 -27.57 20.47 -32.11
CA ASP A 29 -28.78 21.23 -32.42
C ASP A 29 -29.86 21.03 -31.35
N GLY A 30 -30.51 22.12 -30.91
CA GLY A 30 -31.69 22.00 -30.05
C GLY A 30 -31.98 23.21 -29.16
N PRO A 31 -33.26 23.55 -28.91
CA PRO A 31 -33.71 24.77 -28.22
C PRO A 31 -33.63 24.73 -26.68
N ASN A 32 -32.95 23.75 -26.07
CA ASN A 32 -32.89 23.59 -24.61
C ASN A 32 -31.54 24.02 -24.00
N GLN A 33 -31.64 24.77 -22.90
CA GLN A 33 -30.63 25.63 -22.27
C GLN A 33 -29.60 24.94 -21.34
N VAL A 34 -29.45 23.62 -21.37
CA VAL A 34 -28.31 22.95 -20.73
C VAL A 34 -27.96 21.75 -21.59
N LYS A 35 -26.74 21.72 -22.15
CA LYS A 35 -26.24 20.62 -22.97
C LYS A 35 -24.99 20.07 -22.32
N ALA A 36 -24.97 18.77 -22.04
CA ALA A 36 -23.80 18.07 -21.53
C ALA A 36 -23.24 17.16 -22.64
N LEU A 37 -21.99 17.39 -23.03
CA LEU A 37 -21.25 16.48 -23.88
C LEU A 37 -20.38 15.59 -22.99
N PHE A 38 -20.58 14.27 -23.11
CA PHE A 38 -19.84 13.27 -22.35
C PHE A 38 -18.71 12.73 -23.22
N ILE A 39 -17.51 12.74 -22.67
CA ILE A 39 -16.31 12.21 -23.32
C ILE A 39 -15.77 11.11 -22.42
N SER A 40 -15.78 9.89 -22.93
CA SER A 40 -15.09 8.77 -22.31
C SER A 40 -13.61 8.87 -22.65
N VAL A 41 -12.73 8.82 -21.65
CA VAL A 41 -11.27 8.72 -21.88
C VAL A 41 -10.88 7.26 -22.17
N SER A 42 -11.78 6.30 -21.89
CA SER A 42 -11.63 4.88 -22.18
C SER A 42 -12.44 4.46 -23.42
N SER A 43 -11.88 3.58 -24.26
CA SER A 43 -12.62 2.93 -25.35
C SER A 43 -13.83 2.14 -24.82
N SER A 44 -14.93 2.14 -25.59
CA SER A 44 -16.29 1.70 -25.24
C SER A 44 -16.50 0.20 -24.97
N SER A 45 -15.45 -0.53 -24.59
CA SER A 45 -15.52 -1.93 -24.17
C SER A 45 -14.78 -2.12 -22.85
N VAL A 46 -15.50 -1.98 -21.72
CA VAL A 46 -15.12 -2.46 -20.36
C VAL A 46 -13.64 -2.22 -19.97
N SER A 47 -13.07 -1.06 -20.31
CA SER A 47 -11.70 -0.72 -19.92
C SER A 47 -11.74 0.21 -18.69
N LEU A 48 -11.47 -0.35 -17.52
CA LEU A 48 -11.39 0.37 -16.23
C LEU A 48 -10.05 1.13 -16.07
N GLN A 49 -9.66 1.94 -17.06
CA GLN A 49 -8.38 2.66 -17.03
C GLN A 49 -8.53 4.10 -16.55
N LEU A 50 -7.70 4.49 -15.59
CA LEU A 50 -7.59 5.84 -15.06
C LEU A 50 -6.45 6.60 -15.75
N PHE A 51 -6.67 7.89 -16.03
CA PHE A 51 -5.69 8.76 -16.70
C PHE A 51 -5.37 9.99 -15.85
N HIS A 52 -4.12 10.43 -15.88
CA HIS A 52 -3.73 11.78 -15.49
C HIS A 52 -3.90 12.70 -16.68
N VAL A 53 -4.86 13.62 -16.59
CA VAL A 53 -5.13 14.62 -17.63
C VAL A 53 -4.32 15.88 -17.34
N ALA A 54 -3.50 16.29 -18.30
CA ALA A 54 -2.66 17.49 -18.20
C ALA A 54 -3.37 18.72 -18.77
N TYR A 55 -4.06 18.56 -19.90
CA TYR A 55 -4.81 19.63 -20.53
C TYR A 55 -5.97 19.12 -21.37
N VAL A 56 -6.96 19.99 -21.58
CA VAL A 56 -8.10 19.78 -22.49
C VAL A 56 -8.11 20.92 -23.49
N LEU A 57 -8.06 20.58 -24.78
CA LEU A 57 -8.13 21.50 -25.90
C LEU A 57 -9.45 21.28 -26.64
N ILE A 58 -10.23 22.35 -26.80
CA ILE A 58 -11.51 22.30 -27.51
C ILE A 58 -11.46 23.29 -28.66
N LYS A 59 -11.72 22.81 -29.88
CA LYS A 59 -11.80 23.66 -31.06
C LYS A 59 -13.24 23.68 -31.58
N PHE A 60 -13.83 24.87 -31.58
CA PHE A 60 -15.12 25.11 -32.18
C PHE A 60 -15.00 25.25 -33.70
N ALA A 61 -16.09 24.98 -34.41
CA ALA A 61 -16.17 25.12 -35.86
C ALA A 61 -16.96 26.38 -36.21
N ASN A 62 -18.10 26.24 -36.87
CA ASN A 62 -19.05 27.29 -37.25
C ASN A 62 -19.97 27.73 -36.09
N SER A 63 -19.41 27.94 -34.89
CA SER A 63 -20.18 28.47 -33.76
C SER A 63 -19.28 29.19 -32.76
N PRO A 64 -19.79 30.22 -32.03
CA PRO A 64 -19.03 30.88 -30.99
C PRO A 64 -18.84 29.98 -29.76
N ARG A 65 -17.83 30.30 -28.96
CA ARG A 65 -17.57 29.64 -27.68
C ARG A 65 -18.73 29.84 -26.69
N PRO A 66 -18.94 28.92 -25.72
CA PRO A 66 -20.00 29.05 -24.74
C PRO A 66 -19.77 30.23 -23.79
N ASP A 67 -20.88 30.87 -23.42
CA ASP A 67 -20.86 32.03 -22.53
C ASP A 67 -20.71 31.64 -21.06
N LEU A 68 -21.40 30.58 -20.63
CA LEU A 68 -21.32 30.02 -19.28
C LEU A 68 -21.28 28.50 -19.37
N TRP A 69 -20.25 27.88 -18.80
CA TRP A 69 -20.10 26.43 -18.85
C TRP A 69 -19.14 25.91 -17.77
N VAL A 70 -19.15 24.59 -17.58
CA VAL A 70 -18.34 23.88 -16.59
C VAL A 70 -17.61 22.74 -17.26
N LEU A 71 -16.32 22.61 -16.96
CA LEU A 71 -15.53 21.42 -17.23
C LEU A 71 -15.58 20.52 -15.99
N GLU A 72 -16.07 19.30 -16.14
CA GLU A 72 -16.25 18.34 -15.06
C GLU A 72 -15.50 17.04 -15.37
N ARG A 73 -15.15 16.31 -14.32
CA ARG A 73 -14.52 15.00 -14.38
C ARG A 73 -15.23 13.98 -13.51
N SER A 74 -15.04 12.71 -13.85
CA SER A 74 -15.40 11.57 -13.03
C SER A 74 -14.17 10.68 -12.84
N VAL A 75 -14.07 10.07 -11.67
CA VAL A 75 -13.06 9.05 -11.33
C VAL A 75 -13.70 7.67 -11.08
N ASP A 76 -15.03 7.59 -11.19
CA ASP A 76 -15.87 6.45 -10.86
C ASP A 76 -16.69 5.99 -12.07
N PHE A 77 -16.10 6.11 -13.27
CA PHE A 77 -16.67 5.63 -14.54
C PHE A 77 -17.99 6.31 -14.93
N GLY A 78 -18.09 7.61 -14.62
CA GLY A 78 -19.21 8.45 -15.00
C GLY A 78 -20.41 8.40 -14.06
N GLN A 79 -20.26 7.81 -12.87
CA GLN A 79 -21.34 7.79 -11.86
C GLN A 79 -21.47 9.14 -11.15
N THR A 80 -20.37 9.72 -10.70
CA THR A 80 -20.33 11.05 -10.10
C THR A 80 -19.41 11.99 -10.87
N TYR A 81 -19.74 13.27 -10.83
CA TYR A 81 -18.98 14.30 -11.51
C TYR A 81 -18.62 15.43 -10.57
N GLN A 82 -17.35 15.82 -10.60
CA GLN A 82 -16.80 16.95 -9.87
C GLN A 82 -16.27 17.99 -10.86
N PRO A 83 -16.41 19.29 -10.55
CA PRO A 83 -15.91 20.36 -11.41
C PRO A 83 -14.37 20.40 -11.37
N TRP A 84 -13.75 20.54 -12.54
CA TRP A 84 -12.34 20.92 -12.68
C TRP A 84 -12.17 22.42 -12.79
N GLN A 85 -13.03 23.07 -13.58
CA GLN A 85 -12.93 24.51 -13.84
C GLN A 85 -14.26 25.09 -14.33
N TYR A 86 -14.51 26.34 -13.97
CA TYR A 86 -15.65 27.13 -14.39
C TYR A 86 -15.28 28.18 -15.43
N PHE A 87 -16.24 28.53 -16.28
CA PHE A 87 -16.04 29.49 -17.36
C PHE A 87 -17.27 30.38 -17.49
N ALA A 88 -17.06 31.70 -17.54
CA ALA A 88 -18.11 32.69 -17.73
C ALA A 88 -17.60 33.88 -18.55
N SER A 89 -18.47 34.62 -19.24
CA SER A 89 -18.05 35.81 -20.00
C SER A 89 -17.74 37.03 -19.12
N SER A 90 -18.25 37.06 -17.88
CA SER A 90 -18.03 38.15 -16.94
C SER A 90 -17.67 37.65 -15.54
N LYS A 91 -16.90 38.45 -14.79
CA LYS A 91 -16.59 38.17 -13.38
C LYS A 91 -17.86 38.09 -12.53
N ARG A 92 -18.85 38.92 -12.85
CA ARG A 92 -20.13 38.94 -12.13
C ARG A 92 -20.85 37.60 -12.26
N ASP A 93 -20.89 37.02 -13.46
CA ASP A 93 -21.49 35.71 -13.68
C ASP A 93 -20.76 34.60 -12.92
N CYS A 94 -19.42 34.63 -12.85
CA CYS A 94 -18.65 33.68 -12.04
C CYS A 94 -19.09 33.73 -10.57
N ILE A 95 -19.18 34.93 -9.98
CA ILE A 95 -19.54 35.13 -8.57
C ILE A 95 -20.99 34.69 -8.32
N GLU A 96 -21.92 35.16 -9.15
CA GLU A 96 -23.36 34.87 -8.98
C GLU A 96 -23.67 33.38 -9.19
N ARG A 97 -22.94 32.68 -10.07
CA ARG A 97 -23.22 31.27 -10.39
C ARG A 97 -22.40 30.27 -9.58
N PHE A 98 -21.12 30.54 -9.35
CA PHE A 98 -20.16 29.60 -8.79
C PHE A 98 -19.55 30.07 -7.45
N GLY A 99 -19.83 31.31 -7.04
CA GLY A 99 -19.36 31.87 -5.77
C GLY A 99 -18.06 32.67 -5.90
N GLN A 100 -17.85 33.56 -4.93
CA GLN A 100 -16.73 34.51 -4.90
C GLN A 100 -15.34 33.84 -4.87
N SER A 101 -15.21 32.73 -4.15
CA SER A 101 -13.95 32.00 -3.99
C SER A 101 -13.36 31.51 -5.32
N THR A 102 -14.19 31.32 -6.34
CA THR A 102 -13.75 30.82 -7.65
C THR A 102 -12.93 31.82 -8.47
N ILE A 103 -12.93 33.11 -8.12
CA ILE A 103 -12.13 34.15 -8.82
C ILE A 103 -10.78 34.37 -8.15
N GLU A 104 -10.55 33.76 -6.99
CA GLU A 104 -9.29 33.87 -6.27
C GLU A 104 -8.16 33.16 -7.02
N ARG A 105 -6.92 33.51 -6.67
CA ARG A 105 -5.75 32.86 -7.25
C ARG A 105 -5.64 31.44 -6.70
N ILE A 106 -5.14 30.53 -7.54
CA ILE A 106 -4.82 29.16 -7.13
C ILE A 106 -3.78 29.21 -6.01
N SER A 107 -4.16 28.67 -4.86
CA SER A 107 -3.34 28.56 -3.64
C SER A 107 -3.07 27.10 -3.29
N HIS A 108 -4.01 26.21 -3.59
CA HIS A 108 -3.95 24.77 -3.38
C HIS A 108 -4.09 24.01 -4.72
N ASP A 109 -3.53 22.80 -4.78
CA ASP A 109 -3.52 21.98 -5.99
C ASP A 109 -4.92 21.50 -6.43
N ASP A 110 -5.91 21.54 -5.55
CA ASP A 110 -7.30 21.15 -5.79
C ASP A 110 -8.26 22.33 -5.96
N ASP A 111 -7.78 23.58 -5.90
CA ASP A 111 -8.61 24.77 -6.07
C ASP A 111 -9.33 24.76 -7.44
N ILE A 112 -10.64 25.03 -7.42
CA ILE A 112 -11.49 25.12 -8.61
C ILE A 112 -11.74 26.60 -8.92
N VAL A 113 -11.24 27.04 -10.08
CA VAL A 113 -11.28 28.45 -10.48
C VAL A 113 -12.28 28.73 -11.60
N CYS A 114 -12.68 30.00 -11.72
CA CYS A 114 -13.52 30.52 -12.81
C CYS A 114 -12.72 31.50 -13.67
N THR A 115 -12.58 31.22 -14.96
CA THR A 115 -11.88 32.10 -15.91
C THR A 115 -12.85 32.77 -16.88
N ILE A 116 -12.48 33.98 -17.33
CA ILE A 116 -13.23 34.80 -18.30
C ILE A 116 -12.55 34.88 -19.68
N GLU A 117 -11.38 34.27 -19.85
CA GLU A 117 -10.55 34.43 -21.05
C GLU A 117 -11.14 33.70 -22.26
N TYR A 118 -11.83 32.58 -22.02
CA TYR A 118 -12.29 31.67 -23.07
C TYR A 118 -13.80 31.70 -23.36
N SER A 119 -14.52 32.66 -22.76
CA SER A 119 -15.98 32.79 -22.90
C SER A 119 -16.44 34.09 -23.59
N ARG A 120 -15.51 34.88 -24.13
CA ARG A 120 -15.85 36.04 -24.97
C ARG A 120 -16.43 35.60 -26.32
N ILE A 121 -17.35 36.39 -26.86
CA ILE A 121 -18.10 36.08 -28.09
C ILE A 121 -17.21 36.04 -29.35
N VAL A 122 -16.10 36.78 -29.35
CA VAL A 122 -15.10 36.74 -30.42
C VAL A 122 -14.07 35.66 -30.07
N PRO A 123 -13.68 34.80 -31.04
CA PRO A 123 -14.16 34.73 -32.42
C PRO A 123 -15.51 34.00 -32.55
N LEU A 124 -16.30 34.37 -33.58
CA LEU A 124 -17.60 33.77 -33.86
C LEU A 124 -17.49 32.36 -34.46
N GLU A 125 -16.34 32.02 -35.03
CA GLU A 125 -16.01 30.72 -35.62
C GLU A 125 -14.57 30.36 -35.28
N ASN A 126 -14.23 29.07 -35.32
CA ASN A 126 -12.89 28.56 -35.07
C ASN A 126 -12.29 28.99 -33.72
N GLY A 127 -13.16 29.22 -32.72
CA GLY A 127 -12.73 29.55 -31.37
C GLY A 127 -12.03 28.38 -30.71
N GLU A 128 -10.89 28.65 -30.08
CA GLU A 128 -10.13 27.65 -29.33
C GLU A 128 -10.23 27.92 -27.83
N ILE A 129 -10.32 26.85 -27.06
CA ILE A 129 -10.27 26.86 -25.60
C ILE A 129 -9.18 25.91 -25.16
N VAL A 130 -8.24 26.42 -24.38
CA VAL A 130 -7.13 25.65 -23.83
C VAL A 130 -7.26 25.65 -22.31
N VAL A 131 -7.41 24.47 -21.73
CA VAL A 131 -7.54 24.31 -20.28
C VAL A 131 -6.35 23.50 -19.79
N SER A 132 -5.46 24.12 -19.01
CA SER A 132 -4.37 23.40 -18.34
C SER A 132 -4.79 23.07 -16.91
N LEU A 133 -4.70 21.80 -16.52
CA LEU A 133 -5.03 21.35 -15.17
C LEU A 133 -3.82 21.41 -14.22
N VAL A 134 -2.61 21.54 -14.76
CA VAL A 134 -1.35 21.50 -14.01
C VAL A 134 -0.73 22.89 -13.85
N ASN A 135 -0.80 23.73 -14.88
CA ASN A 135 -0.13 25.03 -14.88
C ASN A 135 -0.71 25.97 -13.81
N GLY A 136 0.18 26.68 -13.09
CA GLY A 136 -0.22 27.63 -12.05
C GLY A 136 -0.54 27.00 -10.70
N ARG A 137 -0.45 25.67 -10.56
CA ARG A 137 -0.65 24.97 -9.29
C ARG A 137 0.68 24.73 -8.54
N PRO A 138 0.73 24.83 -7.19
CA PRO A 138 1.97 24.65 -6.42
C PRO A 138 2.71 23.34 -6.68
N GLY A 139 1.99 22.22 -6.82
CA GLY A 139 2.54 20.89 -7.06
C GLY A 139 3.06 20.66 -8.48
N ALA A 140 2.91 21.61 -9.39
CA ALA A 140 3.31 21.46 -10.80
C ALA A 140 4.81 21.18 -10.96
N MET A 141 5.66 21.80 -10.14
CA MET A 141 7.11 21.62 -10.17
C MET A 141 7.54 20.25 -9.64
N ASN A 142 6.70 19.59 -8.83
CA ASN A 142 7.03 18.30 -8.23
C ASN A 142 5.83 17.34 -8.23
N PHE A 143 5.27 17.09 -9.42
CA PHE A 143 4.05 16.32 -9.62
C PHE A 143 4.09 14.94 -8.94
N SER A 144 5.24 14.25 -8.97
CA SER A 144 5.38 12.91 -8.37
C SER A 144 5.13 12.89 -6.86
N TYR A 145 5.42 14.01 -6.18
CA TYR A 145 5.32 14.15 -4.73
C TYR A 145 4.11 14.96 -4.26
N SER A 146 3.31 15.53 -5.17
CA SER A 146 2.03 16.14 -4.81
C SER A 146 0.91 15.11 -4.94
N PRO A 147 0.47 14.47 -3.83
CA PRO A 147 -0.66 13.54 -3.88
C PRO A 147 -1.95 14.27 -4.27
N VAL A 148 -2.11 15.53 -3.86
CA VAL A 148 -3.30 16.35 -4.15
C VAL A 148 -3.41 16.62 -5.64
N LEU A 149 -2.33 17.04 -6.30
CA LEU A 149 -2.36 17.32 -7.74
C LEU A 149 -2.52 16.04 -8.58
N ARG A 150 -1.89 14.94 -8.14
CA ARG A 150 -2.10 13.63 -8.75
C ARG A 150 -3.57 13.23 -8.69
N GLU A 151 -4.22 13.44 -7.55
CA GLU A 151 -5.64 13.11 -7.38
C GLU A 151 -6.55 14.04 -8.17
N PHE A 152 -6.23 15.33 -8.20
CA PHE A 152 -6.97 16.34 -8.95
C PHE A 152 -6.97 16.06 -10.46
N THR A 153 -5.82 15.65 -11.02
CA THR A 153 -5.68 15.39 -12.47
C THR A 153 -6.23 14.04 -12.93
N LYS A 154 -6.65 13.16 -12.02
CA LYS A 154 -7.22 11.86 -12.38
C LYS A 154 -8.61 11.99 -12.99
N ALA A 155 -8.86 11.26 -14.08
CA ALA A 155 -10.20 11.07 -14.63
C ALA A 155 -10.33 9.76 -15.43
N THR A 156 -11.54 9.22 -15.41
CA THR A 156 -12.04 8.18 -16.34
C THR A 156 -12.93 8.80 -17.42
N ASN A 157 -13.73 9.81 -17.04
CA ASN A 157 -14.65 10.50 -17.94
C ASN A 157 -14.53 12.00 -17.74
N ILE A 158 -14.69 12.73 -18.84
CA ILE A 158 -14.69 14.18 -18.89
C ILE A 158 -16.04 14.63 -19.41
N ARG A 159 -16.64 15.63 -18.77
CA ARG A 159 -17.95 16.16 -19.15
C ARG A 159 -17.84 17.66 -19.39
N LEU A 160 -18.24 18.07 -20.59
CA LEU A 160 -18.39 19.48 -20.96
C LEU A 160 -19.85 19.86 -20.77
N ARG A 161 -20.14 20.70 -19.76
CA ARG A 161 -21.51 21.10 -19.42
C ARG A 161 -21.75 22.55 -19.80
N PHE A 162 -22.37 22.76 -20.96
CA PHE A 162 -22.74 24.09 -21.45
C PHE A 162 -24.05 24.55 -20.82
N LEU A 163 -24.00 25.69 -20.10
CA LEU A 163 -25.12 26.25 -19.36
C LEU A 163 -25.79 27.43 -20.08
N ARG A 164 -25.04 28.19 -20.89
CA ARG A 164 -25.56 29.37 -21.60
C ARG A 164 -24.84 29.61 -22.92
N THR A 165 -25.61 29.81 -23.99
CA THR A 165 -25.07 30.20 -25.32
C THR A 165 -24.76 31.69 -25.36
N ASN A 166 -23.68 32.03 -26.06
CA ASN A 166 -23.30 33.42 -26.30
C ASN A 166 -24.20 34.07 -27.35
N THR A 167 -24.60 35.32 -27.14
CA THR A 167 -25.56 36.03 -28.00
C THR A 167 -25.13 37.47 -28.23
N LEU A 168 -25.31 37.95 -29.45
CA LEU A 168 -25.21 39.38 -29.76
C LEU A 168 -26.41 40.12 -29.11
N LEU A 169 -26.18 41.31 -28.56
CA LEU A 169 -27.18 42.07 -27.80
C LEU A 169 -28.52 42.25 -28.53
N GLY A 170 -28.51 42.37 -29.86
CA GLY A 170 -29.73 42.53 -30.68
C GLY A 170 -30.66 41.31 -30.74
N HIS A 171 -30.22 40.13 -30.31
CA HIS A 171 -31.00 38.89 -30.39
C HIS A 171 -31.47 38.37 -29.01
N LEU A 172 -31.21 39.10 -27.92
CA LEU A 172 -31.57 38.72 -26.56
C LEU A 172 -33.08 38.54 -26.37
N MET A 173 -33.87 39.50 -26.88
CA MET A 173 -35.34 39.48 -26.83
C MET A 173 -35.93 38.29 -27.60
N GLY A 174 -35.46 38.03 -28.83
CA GLY A 174 -35.92 36.90 -29.65
C GLY A 174 -35.55 35.53 -29.07
N LYS A 175 -34.39 35.41 -28.40
CA LYS A 175 -34.01 34.19 -27.67
C LYS A 175 -34.86 33.98 -26.41
N ALA A 176 -35.16 35.03 -25.65
CA ALA A 176 -36.03 34.94 -24.47
C ALA A 176 -37.46 34.52 -24.85
N LEU A 177 -37.97 35.01 -25.98
CA LEU A 177 -39.28 34.66 -26.54
C LEU A 177 -39.28 33.31 -27.29
N ARG A 178 -38.15 32.59 -27.34
CA ARG A 178 -37.97 31.32 -28.08
C ARG A 178 -38.39 31.40 -29.55
N ASP A 179 -38.16 32.54 -30.19
CA ASP A 179 -38.46 32.72 -31.60
C ASP A 179 -37.64 31.71 -32.44
N PRO A 180 -38.29 30.83 -33.23
CA PRO A 180 -37.60 29.83 -34.04
C PRO A 180 -36.64 30.44 -35.08
N THR A 181 -36.86 31.68 -35.52
CA THR A 181 -35.97 32.37 -36.48
C THR A 181 -34.64 32.79 -35.86
N VAL A 182 -34.63 33.06 -34.55
CA VAL A 182 -33.45 33.47 -33.77
C VAL A 182 -32.79 32.27 -33.11
N THR A 183 -33.56 31.36 -32.52
CA THR A 183 -33.04 30.19 -31.78
C THR A 183 -32.34 29.17 -32.67
N ARG A 184 -32.74 29.03 -33.94
CA ARG A 184 -32.02 28.19 -34.94
C ARG A 184 -30.60 28.68 -35.25
N ARG A 185 -30.26 29.94 -34.95
CA ARG A 185 -28.93 30.50 -35.19
C ARG A 185 -27.95 30.25 -34.04
N TYR A 186 -28.43 29.77 -32.90
CA TYR A 186 -27.62 29.56 -31.69
C TYR A 186 -27.46 28.08 -31.38
N TYR A 187 -26.40 27.49 -31.89
CA TYR A 187 -25.99 26.11 -31.66
C TYR A 187 -24.51 26.05 -31.25
N TYR A 188 -24.08 24.89 -30.77
CA TYR A 188 -22.67 24.60 -30.53
C TYR A 188 -22.18 23.60 -31.57
N SER A 189 -21.07 23.92 -32.20
CA SER A 189 -20.39 23.11 -33.19
C SER A 189 -18.92 22.98 -32.82
N ILE A 190 -18.51 21.75 -32.50
CA ILE A 190 -17.16 21.40 -32.08
C ILE A 190 -16.56 20.56 -33.18
N LYS A 191 -15.41 20.98 -33.74
CA LYS A 191 -14.69 20.21 -34.76
C LYS A 191 -13.73 19.19 -34.17
N ASP A 192 -13.12 19.52 -33.04
CA ASP A 192 -12.04 18.71 -32.47
C ASP A 192 -11.95 18.89 -30.96
N ILE A 193 -11.72 17.78 -30.25
CA ILE A 193 -11.44 17.75 -28.82
C ILE A 193 -10.20 16.91 -28.60
N SER A 194 -9.13 17.56 -28.14
CA SER A 194 -7.87 16.88 -27.82
C SER A 194 -7.64 16.91 -26.32
N ILE A 195 -7.47 15.74 -25.72
CA ILE A 195 -7.23 15.58 -24.29
C ILE A 195 -5.81 15.06 -24.13
N GLY A 196 -4.92 15.91 -23.62
CA GLY A 196 -3.54 15.53 -23.33
C GLY A 196 -3.43 14.90 -21.96
N GLY A 197 -2.85 13.72 -21.88
CA GLY A 197 -2.66 13.01 -20.61
C GLY A 197 -1.78 11.77 -20.75
N ARG A 198 -1.69 11.01 -19.65
CA ARG A 198 -1.01 9.71 -19.59
C ARG A 198 -1.79 8.74 -18.72
N CYS A 199 -1.64 7.45 -18.96
CA CYS A 199 -2.18 6.44 -18.06
C CYS A 199 -1.62 6.56 -16.63
N VAL A 200 -2.44 6.21 -15.65
CA VAL A 200 -2.00 6.05 -14.26
C VAL A 200 -1.39 4.65 -14.10
N CYS A 201 -0.06 4.56 -14.22
CA CYS A 201 0.70 3.32 -13.99
C CYS A 201 1.67 3.41 -12.80
N ASN A 202 1.53 4.45 -11.97
CA ASN A 202 2.40 4.73 -10.82
C ASN A 202 3.92 4.77 -11.14
N GLY A 203 4.27 4.96 -12.42
CA GLY A 203 5.65 4.98 -12.92
C GLY A 203 6.29 3.61 -13.12
N HIS A 204 5.50 2.53 -13.05
CA HIS A 204 5.93 1.14 -13.20
C HIS A 204 5.61 0.52 -14.57
N ALA A 205 5.18 1.34 -15.53
CA ALA A 205 4.97 0.96 -16.92
C ALA A 205 5.38 2.09 -17.85
N GLU A 206 6.04 1.75 -18.95
CA GLU A 206 6.41 2.70 -20.02
C GLU A 206 5.23 2.96 -20.96
N ALA A 207 4.36 1.97 -21.16
CA ALA A 207 3.24 2.03 -22.08
C ALA A 207 1.97 1.38 -21.51
N CYS A 208 0.83 1.81 -22.05
CA CYS A 208 -0.43 1.10 -21.97
C CYS A 208 -0.66 0.37 -23.29
N ASN A 209 -1.04 -0.90 -23.22
CA ASN A 209 -1.25 -1.67 -24.44
C ASN A 209 -2.54 -1.22 -25.15
N ASP A 210 -2.44 -0.93 -26.44
CA ASP A 210 -3.56 -0.84 -27.36
C ASP A 210 -3.59 -2.13 -28.18
N ASN A 211 -4.29 -3.14 -27.68
CA ASN A 211 -4.63 -4.40 -28.36
C ASN A 211 -3.44 -5.25 -28.88
N ASN A 212 -3.15 -6.38 -28.22
CA ASN A 212 -2.55 -7.52 -28.91
C ASN A 212 -3.70 -8.34 -29.56
N PRO A 213 -3.74 -8.53 -30.90
CA PRO A 213 -4.83 -9.23 -31.60
C PRO A 213 -4.93 -10.74 -31.34
N GLN A 214 -4.19 -11.29 -30.37
CA GLN A 214 -4.26 -12.73 -30.03
C GLN A 214 -5.18 -13.06 -28.84
N ASN A 215 -5.73 -12.08 -28.13
CA ASN A 215 -6.69 -12.31 -27.05
C ASN A 215 -7.95 -11.45 -27.24
N GLU A 216 -8.95 -12.02 -27.92
CA GLU A 216 -10.25 -11.39 -28.22
C GLU A 216 -11.05 -10.90 -26.99
N ASN A 217 -10.60 -11.20 -25.76
CA ASN A 217 -11.28 -10.83 -24.52
C ASN A 217 -10.59 -9.72 -23.69
N THR A 218 -9.54 -9.07 -24.21
CA THR A 218 -8.87 -7.95 -23.51
C THR A 218 -8.59 -6.80 -24.44
N HIS A 219 -9.66 -6.18 -24.96
CA HIS A 219 -9.61 -4.84 -25.50
C HIS A 219 -9.51 -3.85 -24.33
N GLY A 220 -8.30 -3.50 -23.89
CA GLY A 220 -8.15 -2.62 -22.75
C GLY A 220 -6.80 -1.94 -22.65
N HIS A 221 -6.84 -0.61 -22.50
CA HIS A 221 -5.72 0.31 -22.26
C HIS A 221 -5.06 0.04 -20.90
N ARG A 222 -4.53 -1.16 -20.65
CA ARG A 222 -3.92 -1.55 -19.36
C ARG A 222 -2.44 -1.24 -19.35
N CYS A 223 -1.92 -0.79 -18.22
CA CYS A 223 -0.48 -0.62 -18.01
C CYS A 223 0.27 -1.95 -18.21
N VAL A 224 1.37 -1.90 -18.96
CA VAL A 224 2.31 -3.02 -19.09
C VAL A 224 3.30 -2.96 -17.93
N CYS A 225 2.90 -3.54 -16.81
CA CYS A 225 3.63 -3.44 -15.55
C CYS A 225 4.89 -4.33 -15.50
N HIS A 226 5.96 -3.85 -14.87
CA HIS A 226 7.19 -4.60 -14.59
C HIS A 226 7.30 -4.93 -13.09
N HIS A 227 7.37 -6.22 -12.73
CA HIS A 227 7.40 -6.77 -11.34
C HIS A 227 6.27 -6.30 -10.40
N THR A 228 5.36 -5.49 -10.94
CA THR A 228 4.16 -4.96 -10.34
C THR A 228 2.97 -5.49 -11.11
N CYS A 229 1.85 -5.62 -10.42
CA CYS A 229 0.64 -6.25 -10.90
C CYS A 229 -0.55 -5.31 -10.64
N GLY A 230 -1.71 -5.62 -11.22
CA GLY A 230 -2.89 -4.75 -11.20
C GLY A 230 -3.14 -4.05 -12.54
N VAL A 231 -4.17 -3.21 -12.61
CA VAL A 231 -4.49 -2.40 -13.81
C VAL A 231 -3.63 -1.15 -13.90
N SER A 232 -3.18 -0.64 -12.74
CA SER A 232 -2.40 0.59 -12.59
C SER A 232 -1.01 0.36 -11.99
N CYS A 233 -0.57 -0.90 -11.93
CA CYS A 233 0.68 -1.32 -11.29
C CYS A 233 0.75 -0.90 -9.81
N ASP A 234 -0.37 -1.04 -9.12
CA ASP A 234 -0.65 -0.57 -7.76
C ASP A 234 -0.29 -1.58 -6.65
N GLN A 235 0.22 -2.74 -7.03
CA GLN A 235 0.69 -3.77 -6.10
C GLN A 235 1.90 -4.50 -6.69
N CYS A 236 2.69 -5.15 -5.85
CA CYS A 236 3.74 -6.07 -6.32
C CYS A 236 3.11 -7.35 -6.88
N CYS A 237 3.82 -8.03 -7.78
CA CYS A 237 3.39 -9.34 -8.24
C CYS A 237 3.65 -10.43 -7.19
N PRO A 238 2.94 -11.58 -7.26
CA PRO A 238 3.25 -12.75 -6.43
C PRO A 238 4.74 -13.10 -6.49
N GLY A 239 5.33 -13.37 -5.33
CA GLY A 239 6.78 -13.60 -5.18
C GLY A 239 7.66 -12.34 -5.12
N TYR A 240 7.14 -11.12 -5.32
CA TYR A 240 7.89 -9.86 -5.31
C TYR A 240 7.60 -8.97 -4.09
N HIS A 241 7.36 -9.58 -2.94
CA HIS A 241 6.97 -8.89 -1.71
C HIS A 241 8.12 -8.71 -0.71
N GLN A 242 9.37 -8.62 -1.17
CA GLN A 242 10.51 -8.40 -0.26
C GLN A 242 10.45 -7.02 0.40
N LEU A 243 10.00 -6.00 -0.34
CA LEU A 243 9.83 -4.62 0.11
C LEU A 243 8.38 -4.17 -0.04
N ALA A 244 7.94 -3.24 0.81
CA ALA A 244 6.63 -2.62 0.67
C ALA A 244 6.53 -1.86 -0.67
N TRP A 245 5.44 -2.10 -1.41
CA TRP A 245 5.15 -1.40 -2.66
C TRP A 245 5.11 0.12 -2.48
N LYS A 246 5.75 0.85 -3.41
CA LYS A 246 5.70 2.31 -3.48
C LYS A 246 5.61 2.77 -4.94
N PRO A 247 4.96 3.91 -5.24
CA PRO A 247 4.99 4.47 -6.58
C PRO A 247 6.41 4.90 -6.94
N ALA A 248 6.77 4.83 -8.22
CA ALA A 248 8.06 5.31 -8.69
C ALA A 248 8.17 6.84 -8.55
N THR A 249 9.39 7.29 -8.30
CA THR A 249 9.74 8.71 -8.15
C THR A 249 10.80 9.10 -9.18
N THR A 250 11.16 10.39 -9.22
CA THR A 250 12.26 10.87 -10.08
C THR A 250 13.63 10.34 -9.68
N TYR A 251 13.81 9.92 -8.42
CA TYR A 251 15.12 9.48 -7.89
C TYR A 251 15.21 7.98 -7.68
N SER A 252 14.08 7.30 -7.51
CA SER A 252 14.01 5.86 -7.26
C SER A 252 12.85 5.26 -8.03
N ALA A 253 13.12 4.18 -8.77
CA ALA A 253 12.11 3.39 -9.44
C ALA A 253 11.15 2.71 -8.44
N ASN A 254 11.59 2.48 -7.19
CA ASN A 254 10.83 1.76 -6.17
C ASN A 254 10.29 0.42 -6.70
N GLU A 255 11.15 -0.30 -7.43
CA GLU A 255 10.80 -1.59 -7.99
C GLU A 255 10.51 -2.61 -6.90
N CYS A 256 9.54 -3.49 -7.15
CA CYS A 256 9.29 -4.62 -6.28
C CYS A 256 10.41 -5.63 -6.42
N GLU A 257 10.90 -6.13 -5.29
CA GLU A 257 12.02 -7.06 -5.22
C GLU A 257 11.52 -8.48 -4.91
N PRO A 258 12.03 -9.52 -5.62
CA PRO A 258 11.66 -10.90 -5.37
C PRO A 258 12.08 -11.36 -3.97
N CYS A 259 11.23 -12.17 -3.32
CA CYS A 259 11.57 -12.78 -2.06
C CYS A 259 12.61 -13.91 -2.24
N ASN A 260 13.50 -14.07 -1.27
CA ASN A 260 14.39 -15.21 -1.22
C ASN A 260 13.78 -16.35 -0.41
N CYS A 261 13.20 -17.34 -1.08
CA CYS A 261 12.64 -18.52 -0.41
C CYS A 261 13.52 -19.77 -0.57
N HIS A 262 14.81 -19.59 -0.88
CA HIS A 262 15.75 -20.70 -1.16
C HIS A 262 15.21 -21.74 -2.16
N ARG A 263 14.39 -21.34 -3.16
CA ARG A 263 13.68 -22.24 -4.10
C ARG A 263 12.73 -23.26 -3.46
N HIS A 264 12.36 -23.07 -2.20
CA HIS A 264 11.35 -23.86 -1.49
C HIS A 264 9.95 -23.23 -1.55
N SER A 265 9.83 -22.02 -2.06
CA SER A 265 8.55 -21.39 -2.42
C SER A 265 8.74 -20.43 -3.59
N PHE A 266 7.64 -20.14 -4.28
CA PHE A 266 7.56 -19.17 -5.38
C PHE A 266 6.74 -17.93 -5.01
N ASP A 267 6.11 -17.91 -3.83
CA ASP A 267 5.25 -16.81 -3.41
C ASP A 267 5.53 -16.41 -1.96
N CYS A 268 5.26 -15.15 -1.66
CA CYS A 268 5.54 -14.53 -0.37
C CYS A 268 4.62 -13.34 -0.14
N TYR A 269 4.47 -12.94 1.12
CA TYR A 269 3.81 -11.68 1.49
C TYR A 269 4.78 -10.79 2.25
N TYR A 270 4.50 -9.49 2.29
CA TYR A 270 5.29 -8.52 3.05
C TYR A 270 4.72 -8.38 4.47
N ASP A 271 5.58 -8.52 5.46
CA ASP A 271 5.29 -8.29 6.88
C ASP A 271 6.17 -7.15 7.43
N PRO A 272 5.58 -6.04 7.92
CA PRO A 272 6.34 -4.91 8.45
C PRO A 272 7.09 -5.24 9.75
N GLU A 273 6.63 -6.18 10.58
CA GLU A 273 7.34 -6.58 11.80
C GLU A 273 8.63 -7.34 11.48
N VAL A 274 8.60 -8.15 10.43
CA VAL A 274 9.76 -8.89 9.92
C VAL A 274 10.81 -7.93 9.35
N ASP A 275 10.36 -6.88 8.66
CA ASP A 275 11.23 -5.82 8.14
C ASP A 275 11.91 -5.03 9.27
N GLU A 276 11.15 -4.61 10.28
CA GLU A 276 11.68 -3.89 11.44
C GLU A 276 12.73 -4.70 12.20
N ARG A 277 12.50 -6.02 12.34
CA ARG A 277 13.44 -6.94 13.00
C ARG A 277 14.60 -7.38 12.10
N ARG A 278 14.62 -6.99 10.82
CA ARG A 278 15.57 -7.46 9.79
C ARG A 278 15.68 -8.99 9.78
N ALA A 279 14.54 -9.66 9.75
CA ALA A 279 14.46 -11.12 9.82
C ALA A 279 14.26 -11.79 8.45
N SER A 280 14.00 -11.02 7.38
CA SER A 280 13.94 -11.54 6.01
C SER A 280 15.25 -11.33 5.28
N LEU A 281 15.70 -12.38 4.58
CA LEU A 281 16.85 -12.36 3.69
C LEU A 281 16.44 -11.95 2.28
N ASP A 282 17.18 -11.04 1.66
CA ASP A 282 17.02 -10.67 0.25
C ASP A 282 17.72 -11.67 -0.70
N ILE A 283 17.58 -11.47 -2.02
CA ILE A 283 18.23 -12.32 -3.03
C ILE A 283 19.76 -12.16 -3.09
N HIS A 284 20.29 -11.11 -2.46
CA HIS A 284 21.72 -10.80 -2.39
C HIS A 284 22.37 -11.34 -1.11
N GLY A 285 21.59 -11.94 -0.21
CA GLY A 285 22.07 -12.50 1.06
C GLY A 285 22.19 -11.47 2.18
N HIS A 286 21.52 -10.32 2.08
CA HIS A 286 21.45 -9.33 3.15
C HIS A 286 20.10 -9.40 3.88
N TYR A 287 20.13 -9.21 5.20
CA TYR A 287 18.92 -9.13 6.02
C TYR A 287 18.26 -7.76 5.87
N ARG A 288 17.30 -7.67 4.95
CA ARG A 288 16.61 -6.44 4.58
C ARG A 288 15.23 -6.77 4.03
N GLY A 289 14.23 -5.98 4.40
CA GLY A 289 12.86 -6.17 3.91
C GLY A 289 12.06 -7.11 4.80
N GLY A 290 10.79 -7.27 4.45
CA GLY A 290 9.79 -7.98 5.23
C GLY A 290 9.19 -9.19 4.52
N GLY A 291 9.85 -9.72 3.49
CA GLY A 291 9.32 -10.85 2.72
C GLY A 291 9.22 -12.12 3.56
N VAL A 292 8.03 -12.70 3.67
CA VAL A 292 7.77 -13.99 4.33
C VAL A 292 7.23 -14.98 3.31
N CYS A 293 7.95 -16.08 3.14
CA CYS A 293 7.61 -17.12 2.18
C CYS A 293 6.33 -17.88 2.56
N LEU A 294 5.51 -18.19 1.56
CA LEU A 294 4.27 -18.93 1.71
C LEU A 294 4.47 -20.40 1.34
N ASN A 295 3.81 -21.32 2.05
CA ASN A 295 3.79 -22.75 1.69
C ASN A 295 5.18 -23.35 1.39
N CYS A 296 6.12 -23.19 2.32
CA CYS A 296 7.46 -23.77 2.20
C CYS A 296 7.39 -25.28 1.89
N GLN A 297 7.97 -25.65 0.75
CA GLN A 297 8.01 -27.03 0.25
C GLN A 297 9.27 -27.75 0.72
N HIS A 298 9.38 -29.04 0.40
CA HIS A 298 10.57 -29.85 0.74
C HIS A 298 10.86 -29.92 2.25
N HIS A 299 9.80 -29.95 3.07
CA HIS A 299 9.90 -30.05 4.54
C HIS A 299 10.68 -28.90 5.19
N THR A 300 10.66 -27.72 4.56
CA THR A 300 11.27 -26.50 5.10
C THR A 300 10.25 -25.61 5.81
N THR A 301 10.74 -24.70 6.64
CA THR A 301 9.98 -23.72 7.42
C THR A 301 10.85 -22.51 7.73
N GLY A 302 10.26 -21.44 8.28
CA GLY A 302 10.94 -20.17 8.55
C GLY A 302 10.50 -19.04 7.63
N VAL A 303 11.12 -17.87 7.77
CA VAL A 303 10.77 -16.65 7.01
C VAL A 303 11.15 -16.81 5.54
N ASN A 304 12.29 -17.42 5.28
CA ASN A 304 12.89 -17.63 3.97
C ASN A 304 12.91 -19.13 3.58
N CYS A 305 12.15 -19.97 4.30
CA CYS A 305 12.21 -21.44 4.19
C CYS A 305 13.61 -22.00 4.49
N GLU A 306 14.30 -21.40 5.46
CA GLU A 306 15.71 -21.64 5.78
C GLU A 306 15.95 -22.74 6.81
N ARG A 307 14.90 -23.22 7.48
CA ARG A 307 14.94 -24.26 8.52
C ARG A 307 14.14 -25.48 8.09
N CYS A 308 14.37 -26.62 8.74
CA CYS A 308 13.54 -27.80 8.54
C CYS A 308 12.35 -27.81 9.52
N VAL A 309 11.23 -28.39 9.09
CA VAL A 309 10.10 -28.65 9.98
C VAL A 309 10.50 -29.65 11.09
N PRO A 310 9.81 -29.69 12.24
CA PRO A 310 10.04 -30.72 13.24
C PRO A 310 10.00 -32.12 12.62
N THR A 311 10.81 -33.05 13.15
CA THR A 311 11.07 -34.40 12.62
C THR A 311 11.93 -34.48 11.34
N TYR A 312 12.46 -33.35 10.88
CA TYR A 312 13.46 -33.27 9.82
C TYR A 312 14.64 -32.42 10.30
N TYR A 313 15.83 -32.71 9.79
CA TYR A 313 17.04 -31.95 10.09
C TYR A 313 17.75 -31.50 8.82
N ARG A 314 18.54 -30.43 8.95
CA ARG A 314 19.37 -29.93 7.86
C ARG A 314 20.51 -30.91 7.56
N SER A 315 20.50 -31.57 6.41
CA SER A 315 21.60 -32.44 6.00
C SER A 315 22.82 -31.63 5.52
N PRO A 316 24.05 -31.94 5.98
CA PRO A 316 25.27 -31.26 5.55
C PRO A 316 25.65 -31.57 4.09
N ASP A 317 25.14 -32.66 3.52
CA ASP A 317 25.49 -33.13 2.18
C ASP A 317 24.78 -32.36 1.05
N HIS A 318 23.76 -31.57 1.41
CA HIS A 318 22.90 -30.87 0.45
C HIS A 318 22.92 -29.36 0.71
N ALA A 319 22.96 -28.57 -0.37
CA ALA A 319 22.81 -27.11 -0.29
C ALA A 319 21.41 -26.70 0.19
N ILE A 320 21.28 -25.48 0.71
CA ILE A 320 20.02 -25.00 1.33
C ILE A 320 18.90 -24.81 0.31
N ASP A 321 19.23 -24.68 -0.97
CA ASP A 321 18.26 -24.55 -2.05
C ASP A 321 17.90 -25.88 -2.74
N SER A 322 18.45 -26.98 -2.23
CA SER A 322 18.18 -28.32 -2.72
C SER A 322 16.84 -28.83 -2.19
N PRO A 323 16.00 -29.51 -3.01
CA PRO A 323 14.84 -30.25 -2.52
C PRO A 323 15.14 -31.31 -1.46
N LEU A 324 16.41 -31.72 -1.31
CA LEU A 324 16.88 -32.69 -0.32
C LEU A 324 17.56 -32.02 0.89
N ALA A 325 17.44 -30.70 1.03
CA ALA A 325 18.07 -29.95 2.12
C ALA A 325 17.66 -30.44 3.52
N CYS A 326 16.42 -30.94 3.65
CA CYS A 326 15.87 -31.50 4.87
C CYS A 326 15.72 -33.01 4.75
N SER A 327 16.42 -33.74 5.62
CA SER A 327 16.33 -35.20 5.72
C SER A 327 15.49 -35.59 6.95
N PRO A 328 14.68 -36.66 6.86
CA PRO A 328 13.88 -37.11 7.99
C PRO A 328 14.79 -37.61 9.12
N CYS A 329 14.38 -37.35 10.36
CA CYS A 329 15.02 -37.91 11.55
C CYS A 329 14.75 -39.42 11.63
N ASP A 330 15.78 -40.21 11.93
CA ASP A 330 15.66 -41.64 12.20
C ASP A 330 15.71 -41.90 13.71
N CYS A 331 14.61 -41.55 14.39
CA CYS A 331 14.53 -41.55 15.85
C CYS A 331 13.46 -42.53 16.35
N ASP A 332 13.81 -43.32 17.36
CA ASP A 332 12.85 -44.21 18.03
C ASP A 332 11.92 -43.40 18.94
N VAL A 333 10.64 -43.37 18.58
CA VAL A 333 9.59 -42.62 19.28
C VAL A 333 9.28 -43.15 20.68
N GLU A 334 9.82 -44.30 21.08
CA GLU A 334 9.64 -44.85 22.43
C GLU A 334 10.29 -43.94 23.49
N PHE A 335 11.53 -43.52 23.27
CA PHE A 335 12.32 -42.72 24.23
C PHE A 335 12.69 -41.31 23.74
N THR A 336 12.56 -41.05 22.45
CA THR A 336 12.84 -39.74 21.83
C THR A 336 11.55 -38.95 21.57
N ASP A 337 11.65 -37.64 21.41
CA ASP A 337 10.51 -36.80 21.03
C ASP A 337 10.24 -36.80 19.51
N GLY A 338 11.00 -37.59 18.73
CA GLY A 338 10.91 -37.68 17.28
C GLY A 338 11.60 -36.54 16.52
N THR A 339 12.20 -35.57 17.22
CA THR A 339 12.99 -34.50 16.60
C THR A 339 14.49 -34.77 16.74
N CYS A 340 15.29 -34.15 15.88
CA CYS A 340 16.73 -34.34 15.87
C CYS A 340 17.50 -33.05 15.59
N GLU A 341 18.75 -33.02 16.01
CA GLU A 341 19.67 -31.89 15.90
C GLU A 341 20.06 -31.64 14.44
N ASP A 342 20.06 -30.37 14.03
CA ASP A 342 20.49 -29.96 12.70
C ASP A 342 21.96 -30.35 12.43
N LEU A 343 22.25 -30.68 11.17
CA LEU A 343 23.57 -31.13 10.67
C LEU A 343 24.04 -32.51 11.18
N THR A 344 23.67 -32.92 12.39
CA THR A 344 24.12 -34.19 12.98
C THR A 344 23.06 -35.30 12.87
N GLY A 345 21.77 -34.94 12.86
CA GLY A 345 20.67 -35.89 12.89
C GLY A 345 20.49 -36.60 14.24
N ARG A 346 21.17 -36.15 15.31
CA ARG A 346 21.08 -36.77 16.64
C ARG A 346 19.71 -36.52 17.27
N CYS A 347 19.05 -37.57 17.73
CA CYS A 347 17.70 -37.49 18.30
C CYS A 347 17.66 -36.80 19.66
N PHE A 348 16.59 -36.03 19.92
CA PHE A 348 16.33 -35.45 21.21
C PHE A 348 15.51 -36.39 22.11
N CYS A 349 15.95 -36.55 23.35
CA CYS A 349 15.27 -37.40 24.32
C CYS A 349 13.98 -36.77 24.84
N LYS A 350 12.97 -37.61 25.12
CA LYS A 350 11.81 -37.19 25.92
C LYS A 350 12.28 -36.67 27.29
N PRO A 351 11.53 -35.78 27.95
CA PRO A 351 11.96 -35.13 29.20
C PRO A 351 12.38 -36.06 30.35
N ASN A 352 11.91 -37.31 30.36
CA ASN A 352 12.23 -38.29 31.41
C ASN A 352 13.48 -39.13 31.10
N TYR A 353 14.07 -38.96 29.91
CA TYR A 353 15.16 -39.76 29.38
C TYR A 353 16.38 -38.88 29.07
N THR A 354 17.56 -39.49 29.07
CA THR A 354 18.84 -38.83 28.80
C THR A 354 19.85 -39.85 28.25
N GLY A 355 21.04 -39.38 27.87
CA GLY A 355 22.05 -40.15 27.15
C GLY A 355 22.04 -39.84 25.65
N GLU A 356 23.08 -40.29 24.95
CA GLU A 356 23.22 -40.05 23.49
C GLU A 356 22.13 -40.75 22.67
N ASN A 357 21.66 -41.90 23.17
CA ASN A 357 20.60 -42.71 22.55
C ASN A 357 19.32 -42.75 23.40
N CYS A 358 19.19 -41.86 24.40
CA CYS A 358 18.04 -41.82 25.31
C CYS A 358 17.81 -43.12 26.09
N ASP A 359 18.91 -43.80 26.41
CA ASP A 359 19.00 -45.14 27.02
C ASP A 359 19.11 -45.10 28.55
N SER A 360 18.93 -43.93 29.16
CA SER A 360 18.97 -43.76 30.62
C SER A 360 17.91 -42.78 31.11
N CYS A 361 17.50 -42.89 32.37
CA CYS A 361 16.54 -41.95 32.93
C CYS A 361 17.21 -40.60 33.23
N ALA A 362 16.54 -39.52 32.87
CA ALA A 362 16.95 -38.16 33.21
C ALA A 362 17.04 -37.97 34.73
N ALA A 363 17.79 -36.95 35.16
CA ALA A 363 17.96 -36.66 36.58
C ALA A 363 16.59 -36.47 37.28
N GLY A 364 16.36 -37.23 38.36
CA GLY A 364 15.08 -37.25 39.10
C GLY A 364 14.08 -38.32 38.63
N PHE A 365 14.45 -39.16 37.67
CA PHE A 365 13.69 -40.32 37.22
C PHE A 365 14.50 -41.61 37.41
N THR A 366 13.83 -42.74 37.63
CA THR A 366 14.46 -44.06 37.85
C THR A 366 13.62 -45.19 37.27
N GLY A 367 14.24 -46.36 37.09
CA GLY A 367 13.60 -47.56 36.54
C GLY A 367 13.37 -47.52 35.02
N PHE A 368 14.44 -47.53 34.23
CA PHE A 368 14.37 -47.71 32.77
C PHE A 368 13.79 -49.11 32.43
N PRO A 369 12.92 -49.25 31.41
CA PRO A 369 12.51 -48.26 30.39
C PRO A 369 11.38 -47.29 30.78
N GLU A 370 10.69 -47.49 31.90
CA GLU A 370 9.50 -46.70 32.25
C GLU A 370 9.84 -45.30 32.81
N CYS A 371 11.04 -45.12 33.38
CA CYS A 371 11.56 -43.87 33.93
C CYS A 371 10.52 -43.08 34.72
N TYR A 372 10.03 -43.66 35.82
CA TYR A 372 9.12 -43.00 36.74
C TYR A 372 9.88 -42.00 37.63
N ARG A 373 9.18 -40.94 38.08
CA ARG A 373 9.79 -39.97 39.00
C ARG A 373 10.27 -40.67 40.27
N ASP A 374 11.54 -40.47 40.58
CA ASP A 374 12.14 -41.00 41.78
C ASP A 374 11.65 -40.18 43.00
N ARG A 375 10.73 -40.77 43.77
CA ARG A 375 10.22 -40.19 45.02
C ARG A 375 11.27 -40.18 46.13
N SER A 376 12.39 -40.88 45.96
CA SER A 376 13.49 -40.98 46.91
C SER A 376 14.70 -40.11 46.54
N SER A 377 14.70 -39.45 45.37
CA SER A 377 15.75 -38.51 45.01
C SER A 377 15.58 -37.20 45.79
N PRO A 378 16.55 -36.79 46.65
CA PRO A 378 16.49 -35.54 47.41
C PRO A 378 16.84 -34.32 46.55
N SER A 379 16.75 -34.44 45.22
CA SER A 379 17.12 -33.37 44.29
C SER A 379 15.92 -32.50 43.96
N ARG A 380 15.72 -31.54 44.88
CA ARG A 380 15.10 -30.22 44.71
C ARG A 380 13.58 -30.13 44.87
N CYS A 381 13.10 -30.62 46.00
CA CYS A 381 11.99 -29.96 46.70
C CYS A 381 12.53 -28.94 47.72
N VAL A 382 13.29 -27.92 47.26
CA VAL A 382 13.35 -26.64 48.01
C VAL A 382 12.07 -25.81 47.72
N SER A 383 11.24 -26.25 46.78
CA SER A 383 9.98 -25.61 46.40
C SER A 383 8.72 -26.28 46.98
N ALA A 384 8.84 -27.45 47.62
CA ALA A 384 7.66 -28.13 48.18
C ALA A 384 7.11 -27.44 49.43
N VAL A 385 7.92 -26.66 50.15
CA VAL A 385 7.41 -25.90 51.30
C VAL A 385 6.47 -24.77 50.84
N PHE A 386 6.76 -24.14 49.69
CA PHE A 386 5.92 -23.08 49.13
C PHE A 386 4.64 -23.61 48.49
N ALA A 387 4.72 -24.77 47.82
CA ALA A 387 3.58 -25.38 47.12
C ALA A 387 2.49 -25.90 48.07
N VAL A 388 2.84 -26.33 49.29
CA VAL A 388 1.86 -26.83 50.27
C VAL A 388 1.03 -25.70 50.89
N CYS A 389 1.59 -24.50 51.04
CA CYS A 389 0.92 -23.36 51.68
C CYS A 389 0.51 -22.23 50.71
N GLY A 390 0.91 -22.31 49.43
CA GLY A 390 0.60 -21.29 48.42
C GLY A 390 1.29 -19.94 48.66
N CYS A 391 2.40 -19.93 49.40
CA CYS A 391 3.16 -18.72 49.72
C CYS A 391 3.99 -18.25 48.50
N SER A 392 4.10 -16.93 48.29
CA SER A 392 4.96 -16.35 47.26
C SER A 392 6.42 -16.73 47.51
N SER A 393 7.08 -17.31 46.51
CA SER A 393 8.51 -17.66 46.58
C SER A 393 9.42 -16.42 46.66
N LEU A 394 8.90 -15.26 46.25
CA LEU A 394 9.61 -13.99 46.27
C LEU A 394 9.49 -13.29 47.63
N GLY A 395 8.28 -13.27 48.19
CA GLY A 395 7.98 -12.50 49.40
C GLY A 395 8.10 -13.27 50.72
N SER A 396 8.23 -14.60 50.70
CA SER A 396 8.32 -15.40 51.93
C SER A 396 9.76 -15.81 52.28
N LEU A 397 9.99 -16.09 53.55
CA LEU A 397 11.24 -16.65 54.08
C LEU A 397 11.44 -18.10 53.60
N PRO A 398 12.67 -18.64 53.64
CA PRO A 398 12.97 -20.00 53.18
C PRO A 398 12.15 -21.10 53.88
N GLU A 399 11.67 -20.82 55.10
CA GLU A 399 10.83 -21.69 55.93
C GLU A 399 9.38 -21.79 55.41
N GLY A 400 8.96 -20.92 54.49
CA GLY A 400 7.66 -20.94 53.81
C GLY A 400 6.48 -20.56 54.70
N CYS A 401 6.00 -21.49 55.54
CA CYS A 401 4.83 -21.32 56.40
C CYS A 401 5.01 -21.95 57.78
N ASP A 402 4.31 -21.42 58.78
CA ASP A 402 4.27 -22.01 60.13
C ASP A 402 3.41 -23.30 60.18
N ALA A 403 3.41 -23.98 61.33
CA ALA A 403 2.60 -25.19 61.55
C ALA A 403 1.08 -24.98 61.40
N ALA A 404 0.62 -23.73 61.37
CA ALA A 404 -0.78 -23.35 61.13
C ALA A 404 -1.04 -22.96 59.65
N GLY A 405 -0.05 -23.10 58.76
CA GLY A 405 -0.16 -22.77 57.34
C GLY A 405 -0.06 -21.29 57.00
N ARG A 406 0.38 -20.43 57.93
CA ARG A 406 0.57 -18.99 57.67
C ARG A 406 1.94 -18.72 57.10
N CYS A 407 1.99 -17.99 55.98
CA CYS A 407 3.24 -17.66 55.31
C CYS A 407 4.10 -16.70 56.14
N LEU A 408 5.39 -17.03 56.23
CA LEU A 408 6.37 -16.22 56.96
C LEU A 408 6.98 -15.18 56.00
N CYS A 409 6.46 -13.96 55.99
CA CYS A 409 6.88 -12.93 55.04
C CYS A 409 8.23 -12.29 55.39
N ARG A 410 9.00 -11.94 54.36
CA ARG A 410 10.17 -11.07 54.47
C ARG A 410 9.78 -9.68 54.98
N PRO A 411 10.70 -8.91 55.57
CA PRO A 411 10.38 -7.63 56.20
C PRO A 411 9.69 -6.64 55.27
N GLU A 412 10.08 -6.57 54.01
CA GLU A 412 9.53 -5.69 52.98
C GLU A 412 8.22 -6.19 52.33
N PHE A 413 7.74 -7.37 52.70
CA PHE A 413 6.51 -7.97 52.17
C PHE A 413 5.45 -8.18 53.27
N GLN A 414 4.19 -8.25 52.84
CA GLN A 414 3.01 -8.52 53.66
C GLN A 414 1.94 -9.26 52.85
N GLY A 415 0.86 -9.65 53.52
CA GLY A 415 -0.26 -10.38 52.93
C GLY A 415 -0.29 -11.86 53.36
N PRO A 416 -1.44 -12.53 53.24
CA PRO A 416 -1.61 -13.93 53.66
C PRO A 416 -0.68 -14.91 52.93
N ARG A 417 -0.19 -14.54 51.74
CA ARG A 417 0.75 -15.32 50.93
C ARG A 417 2.02 -14.53 50.59
N CYS A 418 2.30 -13.45 51.31
CA CYS A 418 3.44 -12.56 51.08
C CYS A 418 3.49 -11.99 49.65
N GLU A 419 2.34 -11.68 49.10
CA GLU A 419 2.10 -11.24 47.72
C GLU A 419 2.01 -9.72 47.57
N GLN A 420 2.18 -8.96 48.65
CA GLN A 420 2.09 -7.50 48.66
C GLN A 420 3.33 -6.89 49.31
N CYS A 421 3.70 -5.68 48.93
CA CYS A 421 4.71 -4.92 49.66
C CYS A 421 4.16 -4.42 51.00
N ARG A 422 4.98 -4.45 52.04
CA ARG A 422 4.63 -3.91 53.36
C ARG A 422 4.42 -2.40 53.25
N SER A 423 3.52 -1.84 54.07
CA SER A 423 3.32 -0.38 54.15
C SER A 423 4.65 0.37 54.31
N GLY A 424 4.95 1.30 53.37
CA GLY A 424 6.23 2.00 53.26
C GLY A 424 7.16 1.48 52.16
N PHE A 425 6.81 0.36 51.51
CA PHE A 425 7.51 -0.22 50.38
C PHE A 425 6.61 -0.25 49.15
N HIS A 426 7.17 -0.04 47.96
CA HIS A 426 6.42 0.00 46.69
C HIS A 426 7.14 -0.77 45.57
N SER A 427 6.42 -1.03 44.48
CA SER A 427 6.92 -1.76 43.28
C SER A 427 7.15 -3.27 43.50
N TYR A 428 6.07 -4.03 43.73
CA TYR A 428 6.14 -5.51 43.70
C TYR A 428 6.61 -5.99 42.30
N PRO A 429 7.53 -6.97 42.19
CA PRO A 429 8.04 -7.85 43.25
C PRO A 429 9.30 -7.35 43.99
N ASP A 430 9.83 -6.17 43.66
CA ASP A 430 11.08 -5.67 44.25
C ASP A 430 10.90 -5.07 45.64
N CYS A 431 9.70 -4.56 45.95
CA CYS A 431 9.33 -3.91 47.21
C CYS A 431 10.43 -2.99 47.78
N LYS A 432 10.67 -1.87 47.10
CA LYS A 432 11.69 -0.87 47.45
C LYS A 432 11.14 0.12 48.48
N GLY A 433 11.89 0.36 49.55
CA GLY A 433 11.54 1.33 50.59
C GLY A 433 11.94 2.74 50.20
N GLU A 434 11.15 3.74 50.59
CA GLU A 434 11.57 5.14 50.52
C GLU A 434 12.75 5.35 51.46
N ARG A 435 13.94 5.64 50.92
CA ARG A 435 15.06 6.12 51.72
C ARG A 435 14.66 7.48 52.28
N THR A 436 14.32 7.54 53.56
CA THR A 436 14.23 8.80 54.28
C THR A 436 15.61 9.45 54.27
N TRP A 437 15.73 10.52 53.48
CA TRP A 437 16.91 11.37 53.45
C TRP A 437 17.07 12.05 54.82
N HIS A 438 17.87 11.46 55.70
CA HIS A 438 18.40 12.21 56.84
C HIS A 438 19.38 13.23 56.29
N THR A 439 18.92 14.48 56.21
CA THR A 439 19.73 15.67 56.04
C THR A 439 20.71 15.77 57.20
N TRP A 440 21.98 15.48 56.95
CA TRP A 440 23.05 15.88 57.87
C TRP A 440 23.28 17.38 57.66
N LYS A 441 22.79 18.16 58.61
CA LYS A 441 23.20 19.55 58.85
C LYS A 441 24.49 19.53 59.68
N HIS A 442 25.41 20.38 59.23
CA HIS A 442 26.70 20.80 59.81
C HIS A 442 27.91 19.91 59.55
#